data_AF-A0A2H6HHK9-F1
#
_entry.id   AF-A0A2H6HHK9-F1
#
_cell.length_a   1.000
_cell.length_b   1.000
_cell.length_c   1.000
_cell.angle_alpha   90.00
_cell.angle_beta   90.00
_cell.angle_gamma   90.00
#
_symmetry.space_group_name_H-M   'P 1'
#
loop_
_entity.id
_entity.type
_entity.pdbx_description
1 polymer ?
#
loop_
_entity_poly.entity_id
_entity_poly.type
_entity_poly.pdbx_seq_one_letter_code
_entity_poly.pdbx_strand_id
1 'polypeptide(L)'
;MTPSDIAISVAALLAAFGVGSVFGSSPVAWLLAFILFGGMAVVMVQTKMRAVVAIPVLIGGFVGAMAGTATVQATCLPGTCEAIANTAGVITGIGGIIGVGLVVALTVRSFDEYRTAIAAGKPPPTVGCETDELS
;
A
#
# COMPACT_ATOMS: atom_id res chain seq x y z
N MET A 1 -17.29 -4.40 16.00
CA MET A 1 -16.14 -3.62 15.53
C MET A 1 -15.00 -3.83 16.50
N THR A 2 -13.90 -4.39 16.02
CA THR A 2 -12.65 -4.52 16.79
C THR A 2 -11.85 -3.22 16.70
N PRO A 3 -10.96 -2.91 17.66
CA PRO A 3 -10.09 -1.74 17.59
C PRO A 3 -9.24 -1.69 16.30
N SER A 4 -8.92 -2.85 15.72
CA SER A 4 -8.27 -2.95 14.40
C SER A 4 -9.14 -2.46 13.25
N ASP A 5 -10.46 -2.70 13.26
CA ASP A 5 -11.37 -2.25 12.20
C ASP A 5 -11.47 -0.72 12.16
N ILE A 6 -11.44 -0.09 13.35
CA ILE A 6 -11.46 1.36 13.50
C ILE A 6 -10.14 1.94 12.94
N ALA A 7 -8.99 1.35 13.29
CA ALA A 7 -7.70 1.81 12.79
C ALA A 7 -7.58 1.75 11.25
N ILE A 8 -8.08 0.66 10.63
CA ILE A 8 -8.10 0.51 9.16
C ILE A 8 -9.00 1.56 8.52
N SER A 9 -10.20 1.76 9.07
CA SER A 9 -11.15 2.73 8.54
C SER A 9 -10.62 4.17 8.64
N VAL A 10 -10.00 4.53 9.78
CA VAL A 10 -9.39 5.85 9.99
C VAL A 10 -8.18 6.05 9.07
N ALA A 11 -7.33 5.05 8.91
CA ALA A 11 -6.17 5.13 8.01
C ALA A 11 -6.59 5.30 6.54
N ALA A 12 -7.64 4.59 6.11
CA ALA A 12 -8.19 4.73 4.77
C ALA A 12 -8.82 6.11 4.54
N LEU A 13 -9.52 6.65 5.54
CA LEU A 13 -10.06 8.01 5.51
C LEU A 13 -8.95 9.05 5.40
N LEU A 14 -7.87 8.92 6.18
CA LEU A 14 -6.73 9.82 6.11
C LEU A 14 -6.00 9.74 4.77
N ALA A 15 -5.82 8.54 4.22
CA ALA A 15 -5.22 8.35 2.91
C ALA A 15 -6.11 8.95 1.81
N ALA A 16 -7.42 8.70 1.83
CA ALA A 16 -8.37 9.29 0.89
C ALA A 16 -8.37 10.83 0.97
N PHE A 17 -8.38 11.37 2.20
CA PHE A 17 -8.38 12.81 2.44
C PHE A 17 -7.09 13.47 1.96
N GLY A 18 -5.93 12.88 2.26
CA GLY A 18 -4.66 13.45 1.82
C GLY A 18 -4.44 13.34 0.30
N VAL A 19 -4.96 12.30 -0.35
CA VAL A 19 -4.94 12.21 -1.83
C VAL A 19 -5.90 13.26 -2.41
N GLY A 20 -7.12 13.35 -1.87
CA GLY A 20 -8.11 14.34 -2.30
C GLY A 20 -7.66 15.79 -2.11
N SER A 21 -6.90 16.10 -1.07
CA SER A 21 -6.40 17.46 -0.81
C SER A 21 -5.33 17.92 -1.80
N VAL A 22 -4.56 16.99 -2.40
CA VAL A 22 -3.56 17.32 -3.42
C VAL A 22 -4.17 17.50 -4.81
N PHE A 23 -5.30 16.85 -5.09
CA PHE A 23 -6.04 16.98 -6.35
C PHE A 23 -7.04 18.15 -6.38
N GLY A 24 -6.72 19.21 -5.62
CA GLY A 24 -7.57 20.36 -5.29
C GLY A 24 -8.57 20.75 -6.40
N SER A 25 -9.83 20.88 -6.00
CA SER A 25 -11.02 21.30 -6.77
C SER A 25 -11.73 20.27 -7.65
N SER A 26 -11.14 19.11 -7.97
CA SER A 26 -11.82 18.11 -8.83
C SER A 26 -12.71 17.14 -8.01
N PRO A 27 -14.05 17.23 -8.08
CA PRO A 27 -14.95 16.37 -7.30
C PRO A 27 -14.83 14.88 -7.70
N VAL A 28 -14.41 14.62 -8.93
CA VAL A 28 -14.16 13.27 -9.46
C VAL A 28 -12.94 12.63 -8.78
N ALA A 29 -11.87 13.37 -8.52
CA ALA A 29 -10.69 12.82 -7.84
C ALA A 29 -10.99 12.49 -6.37
N TRP A 30 -11.81 13.32 -5.72
CA TRP A 30 -12.35 13.03 -4.39
C TRP A 30 -13.15 11.73 -4.39
N LEU A 31 -14.12 11.59 -5.30
CA LEU A 31 -14.92 10.37 -5.42
C LEU A 31 -14.05 9.13 -5.66
N LEU A 32 -13.09 9.21 -6.58
CA LEU A 32 -12.19 8.09 -6.86
C LEU A 32 -11.33 7.74 -5.65
N ALA A 33 -10.75 8.72 -4.94
CA ALA A 33 -9.95 8.46 -3.75
C ALA A 33 -10.79 7.77 -2.65
N PHE A 34 -12.01 8.26 -2.38
CA PHE A 34 -12.90 7.64 -1.40
C PHE A 34 -13.34 6.24 -1.81
N ILE A 35 -13.63 6.00 -3.09
CA ILE A 35 -14.03 4.68 -3.59
C ILE A 35 -12.86 3.70 -3.50
N LEU A 36 -11.65 4.11 -3.90
CA LEU A 36 -10.47 3.22 -3.91
C LEU A 36 -10.02 2.85 -2.49
N PHE A 37 -9.77 3.86 -1.64
CA PHE A 37 -9.31 3.62 -0.27
C PHE A 37 -10.44 3.10 0.63
N GLY A 38 -11.66 3.60 0.47
CA GLY A 38 -12.83 3.11 1.19
C GLY A 38 -13.21 1.68 0.79
N GLY A 39 -13.22 1.37 -0.51
CA GLY A 39 -13.45 0.01 -1.01
C GLY A 39 -12.40 -0.97 -0.52
N MET A 40 -11.11 -0.59 -0.54
CA MET A 40 -10.02 -1.38 0.03
C MET A 40 -10.21 -1.59 1.54
N ALA A 41 -10.58 -0.57 2.31
CA ALA A 41 -10.84 -0.70 3.73
C ALA A 41 -11.96 -1.71 4.02
N VAL A 42 -13.04 -1.70 3.24
CA VAL A 42 -14.13 -2.68 3.36
C VAL A 42 -13.62 -4.09 3.10
N VAL A 43 -12.84 -4.30 2.02
CA VAL A 43 -12.26 -5.61 1.70
C VAL A 43 -11.31 -6.08 2.80
N MET A 44 -10.46 -5.19 3.33
CA MET A 44 -9.53 -5.49 4.43
C MET A 44 -10.25 -5.88 5.72
N VAL A 45 -11.35 -5.21 6.05
CA VAL A 45 -12.18 -5.53 7.22
C VAL A 45 -12.92 -6.86 7.01
N GLN A 46 -13.50 -7.11 5.83
CA GLN A 46 -14.20 -8.37 5.55
C GLN A 46 -13.27 -9.59 5.56
N THR A 47 -12.03 -9.42 5.10
CA THR A 47 -11.00 -10.48 5.12
C THR A 47 -10.33 -10.65 6.49
N LYS A 48 -10.76 -9.88 7.53
CA LYS A 48 -10.16 -9.86 8.87
C LYS A 48 -8.64 -9.66 8.84
N MET A 49 -8.17 -8.82 7.92
CA MET A 49 -6.74 -8.49 7.82
C MET A 49 -6.26 -7.83 9.10
N ARG A 50 -5.07 -8.21 9.56
CA ARG A 50 -4.45 -7.55 10.72
C ARG A 50 -4.12 -6.11 10.36
N ALA A 51 -4.41 -5.16 11.25
CA ALA A 51 -4.11 -3.74 11.05
C ALA A 51 -2.63 -3.48 10.70
N VAL A 52 -1.72 -4.32 11.22
CA VAL A 52 -0.28 -4.25 10.93
C VAL A 52 0.07 -4.47 9.45
N VAL A 53 -0.80 -5.16 8.70
CA VAL A 53 -0.66 -5.43 7.26
C VAL A 53 -1.41 -4.39 6.44
N ALA A 54 -2.62 -4.03 6.87
CA ALA A 54 -3.50 -3.11 6.13
C ALA A 54 -2.96 -1.67 6.07
N ILE A 55 -2.44 -1.15 7.19
CA ILE A 55 -1.95 0.23 7.30
C ILE A 55 -0.80 0.53 6.31
N PRO A 56 0.29 -0.26 6.23
CA PRO A 56 1.38 0.04 5.30
C PRO A 56 0.95 -0.04 3.84
N VAL A 57 -0.01 -0.89 3.48
CA VAL A 57 -0.57 -0.94 2.12
C VAL A 57 -1.31 0.36 1.78
N LEU A 58 -2.10 0.89 2.71
CA LEU A 58 -2.79 2.17 2.54
C LEU A 58 -1.78 3.34 2.43
N ILE A 59 -0.72 3.34 3.23
CA ILE A 59 0.37 4.33 3.14
C ILE A 59 1.12 4.19 1.81
N GLY A 60 1.38 2.97 1.35
CA GLY A 60 2.02 2.69 0.06
C GLY A 60 1.20 3.23 -1.11
N GLY A 61 -0.11 3.04 -1.07
CA GLY A 61 -1.03 3.63 -2.05
C GLY A 61 -1.03 5.16 -2.04
N PHE A 62 -0.99 5.76 -0.85
CA PHE A 62 -0.89 7.20 -0.67
C PHE A 62 0.39 7.76 -1.30
N VAL A 63 1.55 7.19 -0.95
CA VAL A 63 2.86 7.61 -1.46
C VAL A 63 2.98 7.37 -2.96
N GLY A 64 2.47 6.23 -3.45
CA GLY A 64 2.43 5.92 -4.87
C GLY A 64 1.60 6.94 -5.65
N ALA A 65 0.48 7.39 -5.11
CA ALA A 65 -0.35 8.41 -5.73
C ALA A 65 0.39 9.77 -5.81
N MET A 66 1.05 10.19 -4.73
CA MET A 66 1.84 11.43 -4.70
C MET A 66 3.03 11.39 -5.66
N ALA A 67 3.69 10.24 -5.78
CA ALA A 67 4.83 10.09 -6.69
C ALA A 67 4.40 10.23 -8.16
N GLY A 68 3.27 9.63 -8.56
CA GLY A 68 2.78 9.73 -9.93
C GLY A 68 2.38 11.15 -10.33
N THR A 69 1.75 11.90 -9.43
CA THR A 69 1.39 13.29 -9.72
C THR A 69 2.62 14.18 -9.85
N ALA A 70 3.59 14.03 -8.93
CA ALA A 70 4.82 14.80 -8.93
C ALA A 70 5.64 14.57 -10.22
N THR A 71 5.72 13.32 -10.70
CA THR A 71 6.45 13.01 -11.94
C THR A 71 5.84 13.66 -13.18
N VAL A 72 4.51 13.70 -13.31
CA VAL A 72 3.85 14.36 -14.44
C VAL A 72 3.97 15.88 -14.35
N GLN A 73 3.86 16.45 -13.14
CA GLN A 73 4.05 17.90 -12.94
C GLN A 73 5.47 18.35 -13.28
N ALA A 74 6.49 17.53 -13.05
CA ALA A 74 7.86 17.83 -13.44
C ALA A 74 8.09 17.79 -14.96
N THR A 75 7.22 17.12 -15.71
CA THR A 75 7.41 16.85 -17.15
C THR A 75 6.54 17.74 -18.05
N CYS A 76 5.46 18.35 -17.52
CA CYS A 76 4.51 19.14 -18.31
C CYS A 76 4.63 20.67 -18.12
N LEU A 77 4.30 21.42 -19.18
CA LEU A 77 4.07 22.87 -19.14
C LEU A 77 2.78 23.21 -18.36
N PRO A 78 2.74 24.27 -17.52
CA PRO A 78 1.57 24.60 -16.71
C PRO A 78 0.36 24.97 -17.57
N GLY A 79 -0.75 24.23 -17.41
CA GLY A 79 -2.06 24.58 -17.99
C GLY A 79 -2.82 23.45 -18.69
N THR A 80 -2.15 22.38 -19.15
CA THR A 80 -2.82 21.27 -19.88
C THR A 80 -2.74 19.90 -19.19
N CYS A 81 -2.04 19.76 -18.05
CA CYS A 81 -1.73 18.45 -17.47
C CYS A 81 -2.54 18.02 -16.23
N GLU A 82 -3.59 18.75 -15.82
CA GLU A 82 -4.42 18.30 -14.68
C GLU A 82 -5.04 16.91 -14.90
N ALA A 83 -5.60 16.67 -16.09
CA ALA A 83 -6.19 15.38 -16.40
C ALA A 83 -5.15 14.25 -16.44
N ILE A 84 -3.96 14.52 -17.00
CA ILE A 84 -2.88 13.54 -17.16
C ILE A 84 -2.24 13.23 -15.81
N ALA A 85 -2.03 14.25 -14.96
CA ALA A 85 -1.50 14.11 -13.62
C ALA A 85 -2.45 13.29 -12.73
N ASN A 86 -3.77 13.50 -12.84
CA ASN A 86 -4.76 12.69 -12.15
C ASN A 86 -4.68 11.22 -12.56
N THR A 87 -4.64 10.92 -13.86
CA THR A 87 -4.55 9.53 -14.33
C THR A 87 -3.25 8.85 -13.91
N ALA A 88 -2.12 9.56 -13.96
CA ALA A 88 -0.84 9.02 -13.53
C ALA A 88 -0.82 8.74 -12.02
N GLY A 89 -1.34 9.66 -11.20
CA GLY A 89 -1.46 9.46 -9.75
C GLY A 89 -2.36 8.28 -9.38
N VAL A 90 -3.46 8.06 -10.10
CA VAL A 90 -4.31 6.87 -9.86
C VAL A 90 -3.56 5.58 -10.19
N ILE A 91 -2.88 5.52 -11.34
CA ILE A 91 -2.16 4.32 -11.79
C ILE A 91 -0.99 3.99 -10.85
N THR A 92 -0.18 4.99 -10.48
CA THR A 92 0.94 4.79 -9.56
C THR A 92 0.47 4.53 -8.12
N GLY A 93 -0.67 5.09 -7.71
CA GLY A 93 -1.32 4.75 -6.44
C GLY A 93 -1.71 3.27 -6.38
N ILE A 94 -2.34 2.75 -7.43
CA ILE A 94 -2.64 1.31 -7.57
C ILE A 94 -1.35 0.49 -7.56
N GLY A 95 -0.32 0.94 -8.30
CA GLY A 95 1.00 0.31 -8.31
C GLY A 95 1.65 0.24 -6.92
N GLY A 96 1.52 1.30 -6.13
CA GLY A 96 2.00 1.36 -4.75
C GLY A 96 1.27 0.36 -3.84
N ILE A 97 -0.05 0.25 -3.97
CA ILE A 97 -0.86 -0.75 -3.24
C ILE A 97 -0.42 -2.16 -3.58
N ILE A 98 -0.27 -2.48 -4.87
CA ILE A 98 0.11 -3.81 -5.33
C ILE A 98 1.54 -4.14 -4.89
N GLY A 99 2.48 -3.21 -5.06
CA GLY A 99 3.88 -3.38 -4.69
C GLY A 99 4.04 -3.65 -3.19
N VAL A 100 3.44 -2.82 -2.35
CA VAL A 100 3.48 -3.02 -0.89
C VAL A 100 2.72 -4.29 -0.49
N GLY A 101 1.57 -4.56 -1.12
CA GLY A 101 0.81 -5.79 -0.88
C GLY A 101 1.61 -7.07 -1.14
N LEU A 102 2.42 -7.09 -2.22
CA LEU A 102 3.31 -8.21 -2.53
C LEU A 102 4.41 -8.39 -1.48
N VAL A 103 5.06 -7.32 -1.05
CA VAL A 103 6.09 -7.39 0.02
C VAL A 103 5.47 -7.92 1.31
N VAL A 104 4.26 -7.47 1.66
CA VAL A 104 3.59 -7.96 2.86
C VAL A 104 3.20 -9.43 2.72
N ALA A 105 2.75 -9.88 1.54
CA ALA A 105 2.44 -11.29 1.31
C ALA A 105 3.68 -12.18 1.47
N LEU A 106 4.83 -11.76 0.91
CA LEU A 106 6.10 -12.47 1.03
C LEU A 106 6.61 -12.51 2.46
N THR A 107 6.52 -11.40 3.20
CA THR A 107 6.96 -11.35 4.60
C THR A 107 6.09 -12.25 5.49
N VAL A 108 4.76 -12.24 5.32
CA VAL A 108 3.87 -13.14 6.07
C VAL A 108 4.21 -14.61 5.78
N ARG A 109 4.47 -14.96 4.51
CA ARG A 109 4.89 -16.31 4.15
C ARG A 109 6.22 -16.69 4.80
N SER A 110 7.20 -15.79 4.81
CA SER A 110 8.49 -16.05 5.46
C SER A 110 8.37 -16.30 6.96
N PHE A 111 7.48 -15.57 7.67
CA PHE A 111 7.23 -15.82 9.09
C PHE A 111 6.51 -17.14 9.36
N ASP A 112 5.64 -17.58 8.46
CA ASP A 112 4.95 -18.86 8.59
C ASP A 112 5.90 -20.04 8.37
N GLU A 113 6.76 -19.96 7.34
CA GLU A 113 7.85 -20.92 7.11
C GLU A 113 8.83 -20.96 8.30
N TYR A 114 9.15 -19.80 8.89
CA TYR A 114 9.98 -19.72 10.09
C TYR A 114 9.32 -20.38 11.31
N ARG A 115 8.03 -20.12 11.56
CA ARG A 115 7.30 -20.74 12.68
C ARG A 115 7.15 -22.24 12.53
N THR A 116 6.86 -22.71 11.31
CA THR A 116 6.74 -24.15 11.02
C THR A 116 8.08 -24.85 11.16
N ALA A 117 9.19 -24.23 10.77
CA ALA A 117 10.54 -24.76 10.99
C ALA A 117 10.87 -24.92 12.49
N ILE A 118 10.57 -23.90 13.31
CA ILE A 118 10.75 -23.95 14.77
C ILE A 118 9.86 -25.03 15.39
N ALA A 119 8.59 -25.11 15.01
CA ALA A 119 7.66 -26.12 15.52
C ALA A 119 8.08 -27.56 15.14
N ALA A 120 8.74 -27.72 13.99
CA ALA A 120 9.32 -28.99 13.53
C ALA A 120 10.71 -29.29 14.13
N GLY A 121 11.24 -28.43 15.00
CA GLY A 121 12.57 -28.58 15.59
C GLY A 121 13.73 -28.47 14.60
N LYS A 122 13.48 -27.93 13.38
CA LYS A 122 14.52 -27.70 12.37
C LYS A 122 15.19 -26.35 12.63
N PRO A 123 16.49 -26.21 12.31
CA PRO A 123 17.16 -24.91 12.38
C PRO A 123 16.40 -23.90 11.52
N PRO A 124 16.26 -22.65 11.98
CA PRO A 124 15.54 -21.62 11.27
C PRO A 124 16.14 -21.42 9.87
N PRO A 125 15.32 -21.15 8.83
CA PRO A 125 15.83 -20.82 7.51
C PRO A 125 16.69 -19.55 7.64
N THR A 126 18.00 -19.70 7.50
CA THR A 126 18.96 -18.60 7.54
C THR A 126 18.83 -17.82 6.24
N VAL A 127 18.60 -16.51 6.33
CA VAL A 127 18.93 -15.60 5.22
C VAL A 127 20.41 -15.80 4.92
N GLY A 128 20.75 -16.11 3.67
CA GLY A 128 22.07 -16.58 3.28
C GLY A 128 23.20 -15.74 3.88
N CYS A 129 23.85 -16.29 4.90
CA CYS A 129 25.29 -16.25 4.98
C CYS A 129 25.74 -17.59 4.42
N GLU A 130 25.85 -17.68 3.09
CA GLU A 130 26.84 -18.56 2.50
C GLU A 130 28.20 -18.06 3.00
N THR A 131 28.60 -18.47 4.20
CA THR A 131 30.01 -18.71 4.41
C THR A 131 30.32 -19.91 3.55
N ASP A 132 30.97 -19.65 2.42
CA ASP A 132 31.87 -20.60 1.78
C ASP A 132 32.55 -21.42 2.87
N GLU A 133 32.08 -22.65 3.08
CA GLU A 133 32.87 -23.65 3.77
C GLU A 133 33.99 -24.02 2.81
N LEU A 134 35.15 -23.36 3.01
CA LEU A 134 36.49 -23.83 2.72
C LEU A 134 36.63 -24.89 1.61
N SER A 135 37.09 -24.45 0.43
CA SER A 135 38.18 -25.17 -0.27
C SER A 135 39.04 -24.21 -1.06
#